data_AF-A0A0N4UPS7-F1
#
_entry.id   AF-A0A0N4UPS7-F1
#
_cell.length_a   1.000
_cell.length_b   1.000
_cell.length_c   1.000
_cell.angle_alpha   90.00
_cell.angle_beta   90.00
_cell.angle_gamma   90.00
#
_symmetry.space_group_name_H-M   'P 1'
#
loop_
_entity.id
_entity.type
_entity.pdbx_description
1 polymer ?
#
loop_
_entity_poly.entity_id
_entity_poly.type
_entity_poly.pdbx_seq_one_letter_code
_entity_poly.pdbx_strand_id
1 'polypeptide(L)'
;MFKRIGCVLLFLTSTLIFSSTGLGPEEDYLHLCQEANETFFYPYDCHKYVKCTNFQPEILQCPDGDYFDPQTFACAPETVSSVVACNELQETIYSYRSQKPKSA
;
A
#
# COMPACT_ATOMS: atom_id res chain seq x y z
N MET A 1 -1.32 23.62 -12.89
CA MET A 1 -2.28 23.38 -13.99
C MET A 1 -2.19 21.92 -14.40
N PHE A 2 -3.21 21.12 -14.08
CA PHE A 2 -3.26 19.67 -14.32
C PHE A 2 -3.20 19.38 -15.83
N LYS A 3 -2.09 18.80 -16.30
CA LYS A 3 -1.91 18.37 -17.69
C LYS A 3 -2.15 16.85 -17.77
N ARG A 4 -3.42 16.44 -17.70
CA ARG A 4 -3.85 15.09 -18.09
C ARG A 4 -4.09 15.11 -19.59
N ILE A 5 -3.03 14.89 -20.37
CA ILE A 5 -3.12 14.71 -21.82
C ILE A 5 -2.94 13.21 -22.06
N GLY A 6 -4.05 12.48 -22.07
CA GLY A 6 -4.10 11.21 -22.76
C GLY A 6 -3.99 11.50 -24.25
N CYS A 7 -2.85 11.17 -24.85
CA CYS A 7 -2.66 11.18 -26.30
C CYS A 7 -3.50 10.05 -26.91
N VAL A 8 -4.78 10.32 -27.14
CA VAL A 8 -5.64 9.51 -28.02
C VAL A 8 -5.14 9.75 -29.45
N LEU A 9 -4.44 8.78 -30.00
CA LEU A 9 -4.15 8.72 -31.43
C LEU A 9 -5.47 8.65 -32.20
N LEU A 10 -5.60 9.57 -33.16
CA LEU A 10 -6.74 9.81 -34.04
C LEU A 10 -7.05 8.61 -34.95
N PHE A 11 -7.78 7.58 -34.52
CA PHE A 11 -8.39 6.62 -35.46
C PHE A 11 -9.76 6.13 -34.96
N LEU A 12 -10.75 6.22 -35.84
CA LEU A 12 -12.21 6.28 -35.64
C LEU A 12 -12.90 4.98 -35.18
N THR A 13 -12.25 4.13 -34.40
CA THR A 13 -12.91 2.92 -33.87
C THR A 13 -13.22 3.10 -32.40
N SER A 14 -14.48 3.37 -32.14
CA SER A 14 -15.19 3.21 -30.88
C SER A 14 -14.59 2.12 -29.99
N THR A 15 -13.85 2.52 -28.97
CA THR A 15 -14.08 2.10 -27.58
C THR A 15 -13.14 2.90 -26.69
N LEU A 16 -13.76 3.64 -25.78
CA LEU A 16 -13.16 4.37 -24.68
C LEU A 16 -12.55 3.37 -23.68
N ILE A 17 -11.58 2.56 -24.10
CA ILE A 17 -10.80 1.70 -23.19
C ILE A 17 -9.78 2.60 -22.47
N PHE A 18 -10.29 3.58 -21.73
CA PHE A 18 -9.53 4.27 -20.70
C PHE A 18 -9.49 3.34 -19.50
N SER A 19 -8.71 2.26 -19.60
CA SER A 19 -8.38 1.40 -18.46
C SER A 19 -7.37 2.12 -17.58
N SER A 20 -7.75 3.26 -16.99
CA SER A 20 -7.09 3.69 -15.76
C SER A 20 -7.84 3.02 -14.62
N THR A 21 -7.71 1.70 -14.47
CA THR A 21 -7.87 1.12 -13.14
C THR A 21 -6.78 1.79 -12.33
N GLY A 22 -7.12 2.88 -11.63
CA GLY A 22 -6.19 3.57 -10.75
C GLY A 22 -5.82 2.56 -9.69
N LEU A 23 -4.68 1.92 -9.90
CA LEU A 23 -4.13 0.87 -9.06
C LEU A 23 -3.96 1.50 -7.69
N GLY A 24 -4.89 1.17 -6.78
CA GLY A 24 -4.81 1.59 -5.39
C GLY A 24 -3.61 0.93 -4.72
N PRO A 25 -3.42 1.15 -3.40
CA PRO A 25 -2.35 0.50 -2.65
C PRO A 25 -2.38 -1.04 -2.73
N GLU A 26 -3.51 -1.64 -3.10
CA GLU A 26 -3.69 -3.09 -3.23
C GLU A 26 -2.78 -3.72 -4.30
N GLU A 27 -2.55 -3.04 -5.42
CA GLU A 27 -1.70 -3.55 -6.50
C GLU A 27 -0.21 -3.54 -6.13
N ASP A 28 0.22 -2.52 -5.36
CA ASP A 28 1.58 -2.48 -4.81
C ASP A 28 1.81 -3.72 -3.91
N TYR A 29 0.82 -4.13 -3.10
CA TYR A 29 0.92 -5.33 -2.28
C TYR A 29 0.82 -6.63 -3.07
N LEU A 30 0.11 -6.67 -4.20
CA LEU A 30 0.03 -7.87 -5.03
C LEU A 30 1.42 -8.26 -5.55
N HIS A 31 2.16 -7.29 -6.05
CA HIS A 31 3.54 -7.52 -6.49
C HIS A 31 4.44 -7.93 -5.32
N LEU A 32 4.34 -7.24 -4.17
CA LEU A 32 5.09 -7.61 -2.97
C LEU A 32 4.79 -9.04 -2.51
N CYS A 33 3.53 -9.49 -2.56
CA CYS A 33 3.17 -10.86 -2.21
C CYS A 33 3.69 -11.91 -3.19
N GLN A 34 3.83 -11.54 -4.47
CA GLN A 34 4.44 -12.40 -5.48
C GLN A 34 5.96 -12.52 -5.29
N GLU A 35 6.61 -11.43 -4.87
CA GLU A 35 8.04 -11.42 -4.55
C GLU A 35 8.33 -12.14 -3.23
N ALA A 36 7.53 -11.84 -2.20
CA ALA A 36 7.65 -12.37 -0.85
C ALA A 36 6.25 -12.60 -0.27
N ASN A 37 5.86 -13.86 -0.10
CA ASN A 37 4.58 -14.26 0.52
C ASN A 37 4.66 -14.13 2.06
N GLU A 38 4.91 -12.91 2.53
CA GLU A 38 5.17 -12.57 3.93
C GLU A 38 4.09 -11.62 4.49
N THR A 39 4.37 -11.04 5.66
CA THR A 39 3.52 -10.03 6.29
C THR A 39 4.15 -8.66 6.08
N PHE A 40 3.36 -7.70 5.60
CA PHE A 40 3.78 -6.34 5.33
C PHE A 40 3.03 -5.32 6.18
N PHE A 41 3.68 -4.18 6.36
CA PHE A 41 3.13 -3.02 7.02
C PHE A 41 2.02 -2.34 6.22
N TYR A 42 0.92 -1.94 6.88
CA TYR A 42 -0.15 -1.17 6.27
C TYR A 42 -0.08 0.32 6.69
N PRO A 43 0.30 1.25 5.78
CA PRO A 43 0.72 2.59 6.18
C PRO A 43 -0.41 3.58 6.43
N TYR A 44 -1.66 3.16 6.30
CA TYR A 44 -2.82 4.04 6.49
C TYR A 44 -3.52 3.83 7.83
N ASP A 45 -3.23 2.73 8.53
CA ASP A 45 -3.89 2.34 9.76
C ASP A 45 -2.96 1.41 10.55
N CYS A 46 -2.42 1.88 11.67
CA CYS A 46 -1.49 1.11 12.51
C CYS A 46 -2.09 -0.15 13.13
N HIS A 47 -3.41 -0.22 13.19
CA HIS A 47 -4.08 -1.39 13.73
C HIS A 47 -4.30 -2.46 12.66
N LYS A 48 -3.83 -2.22 11.43
CA LYS A 48 -3.94 -3.16 10.32
C LYS A 48 -2.57 -3.52 9.78
N TYR A 49 -2.53 -4.66 9.11
CA TYR A 49 -1.36 -5.16 8.42
C TYR A 49 -1.79 -5.93 7.19
N VAL A 50 -0.87 -6.14 6.26
CA VAL A 50 -1.11 -6.94 5.07
C VAL A 50 -0.48 -8.30 5.25
N LYS A 51 -1.25 -9.37 5.07
CA LYS A 51 -0.73 -10.73 5.09
C LYS A 51 -0.90 -11.35 3.72
N CYS A 52 0.16 -11.92 3.18
CA CYS A 52 0.07 -12.66 1.94
C CYS A 52 -0.36 -14.10 2.21
N THR A 53 -1.53 -14.46 1.69
CA THR A 53 -2.05 -15.83 1.72
C THR A 53 -2.16 -16.31 0.28
N ASN A 54 -1.42 -17.38 -0.07
CA ASN A 54 -1.38 -17.91 -1.43
C ASN A 54 -1.02 -16.84 -2.49
N PHE A 55 0.00 -16.04 -2.21
CA PHE A 55 0.48 -14.94 -3.05
C PHE A 55 -0.57 -13.84 -3.31
N GLN A 56 -1.61 -13.77 -2.48
CA GLN A 56 -2.63 -12.74 -2.53
C GLN A 56 -2.58 -11.90 -1.26
N PRO A 57 -2.56 -10.56 -1.37
CA PRO A 57 -2.56 -9.67 -0.21
C PRO A 57 -3.95 -9.64 0.44
N GLU A 58 -3.98 -9.78 1.76
CA GLU A 58 -5.17 -9.61 2.59
C GLU A 58 -4.89 -8.57 3.67
N ILE A 59 -5.73 -7.54 3.78
CA ILE A 59 -5.63 -6.54 4.86
C ILE A 59 -6.35 -7.10 6.08
N LEU A 60 -5.59 -7.35 7.14
CA LEU A 60 -6.07 -7.89 8.40
C LEU A 60 -5.99 -6.84 9.51
N GLN A 61 -6.91 -6.96 10.46
CA GLN A 61 -6.98 -6.14 11.66
C GLN A 61 -6.26 -6.86 12.80
N CYS A 62 -5.44 -6.14 13.56
CA CYS A 62 -4.85 -6.65 14.79
C CYS A 62 -5.93 -6.93 15.86
N PRO A 63 -5.77 -7.99 16.67
CA PRO A 63 -6.71 -8.30 17.74
C PRO A 63 -6.79 -7.15 18.75
N ASP A 64 -7.94 -6.99 19.40
CA ASP A 64 -8.13 -6.07 20.53
C ASP A 64 -7.81 -4.57 20.28
N GLY A 65 -7.60 -4.17 19.03
CA GLY A 65 -7.11 -2.82 18.71
C GLY A 65 -5.60 -2.64 18.91
N ASP A 66 -4.86 -3.74 18.96
CA ASP A 66 -3.40 -3.76 19.01
C ASP A 66 -2.77 -3.02 17.82
N TYR A 67 -1.49 -2.71 17.97
CA TYR A 67 -0.69 -2.03 16.96
C TYR A 67 0.21 -3.05 16.26
N PHE A 68 0.28 -2.97 14.93
CA PHE A 68 1.24 -3.75 14.20
C PHE A 68 2.64 -3.18 14.41
N ASP A 69 3.55 -3.98 14.98
CA ASP A 69 4.94 -3.62 15.16
C ASP A 69 5.77 -4.10 13.96
N PRO A 70 6.24 -3.18 13.08
CA PRO A 70 6.99 -3.56 11.90
C PRO A 70 8.38 -4.12 12.20
N GLN A 71 8.89 -4.02 13.43
CA GLN A 71 10.17 -4.62 13.82
C GLN A 71 10.02 -6.13 14.08
N THR A 72 8.84 -6.55 14.55
CA THR A 72 8.56 -7.96 14.87
C THR A 72 7.66 -8.64 13.84
N PHE A 73 7.08 -7.86 12.90
CA PHE A 73 6.11 -8.32 11.91
C PHE A 73 4.86 -8.97 12.52
N ALA A 74 4.46 -8.50 13.70
CA ALA A 74 3.34 -9.03 14.45
C ALA A 74 2.54 -7.91 15.13
N CYS A 75 1.30 -8.23 15.49
CA CYS A 75 0.51 -7.36 16.37
C CYS A 75 1.07 -7.42 17.79
N ALA A 76 1.19 -6.26 18.41
CA ALA A 76 1.63 -6.09 19.78
C ALA A 76 0.64 -5.21 20.54
N PRO A 77 0.47 -5.43 21.86
CA PRO A 77 -0.35 -4.58 22.71
C PRO A 77 0.03 -3.12 22.58
N GLU A 78 -0.96 -2.22 22.70
CA GLU A 78 -0.76 -0.77 22.68
C GLU A 78 0.24 -0.35 23.78
N THR A 79 1.49 -0.22 23.34
CA THR A 79 2.62 0.19 24.15
C THR A 79 3.36 1.29 23.42
N VAL A 80 4.09 2.14 24.16
CA VAL A 80 4.90 3.22 23.57
C VAL A 80 5.80 2.68 22.46
N SER A 81 6.38 1.49 22.62
CA SER A 81 7.22 0.86 21.60
C SER A 81 6.45 0.55 20.31
N SER A 82 5.32 -0.18 20.39
CA SER A 82 4.52 -0.55 19.22
C SER A 82 3.94 0.66 18.47
N VAL A 83 3.47 1.65 19.21
CA VAL A 83 2.87 2.87 18.65
C VAL A 83 3.94 3.70 17.93
N VAL A 84 5.10 3.90 18.57
CA VAL A 84 6.22 4.62 17.95
C VAL A 84 6.75 3.87 16.73
N ALA A 85 6.98 2.56 16.84
CA ALA A 85 7.48 1.75 15.73
C ALA A 85 6.57 1.82 14.51
N CYS A 86 5.25 1.75 14.71
CA CYS A 86 4.30 1.92 13.62
C CYS A 86 4.38 3.33 13.01
N ASN A 87 4.24 4.38 13.83
CA ASN A 87 4.19 5.76 13.37
C ASN A 87 5.49 6.17 12.65
N GLU A 88 6.65 5.78 13.15
CA GLU A 88 7.94 6.06 12.52
C GLU A 88 8.02 5.45 11.10
N LEU A 89 7.50 4.22 10.92
CA LEU A 89 7.45 3.61 9.61
C LEU A 89 6.40 4.26 8.69
N GLN A 90 5.24 4.68 9.22
CA GLN A 90 4.26 5.45 8.43
C GLN A 90 4.87 6.73 7.88
N GLU A 91 5.55 7.50 8.73
CA GLU A 91 6.22 8.74 8.32
C GLU A 91 7.31 8.48 7.28
N THR A 92 8.09 7.40 7.46
CA THR A 92 9.10 6.98 6.50
C THR A 92 8.49 6.67 5.13
N ILE A 93 7.42 5.87 5.10
CA ILE A 93 6.73 5.50 3.85
C ILE A 93 6.03 6.72 3.23
N TYR A 94 5.44 7.60 4.03
CA TYR A 94 4.84 8.84 3.54
C TYR A 94 5.88 9.77 2.90
N SER A 95 7.03 9.93 3.55
CA SER A 95 8.17 10.69 3.03
C SER A 95 8.67 10.10 1.71
N TYR A 96 8.83 8.77 1.63
CA TYR A 96 9.22 8.07 0.41
C TYR A 96 8.21 8.28 -0.73
N ARG A 97 6.91 8.10 -0.46
CA ARG A 97 5.84 8.32 -1.46
C ARG A 97 5.74 9.77 -1.93
N SER A 98 6.04 10.74 -1.06
CA SER A 98 6.06 12.16 -1.41
C SER A 98 7.24 12.54 -2.31
N GLN A 99 8.35 11.80 -2.19
CA GLN A 99 9.56 12.01 -2.98
C GLN A 99 9.56 11.22 -4.29
N LYS A 100 8.78 10.12 -4.38
CA LYS A 100 8.70 9.30 -5.60
C LYS A 100 8.27 10.21 -6.77
N PRO A 101 9.14 10.44 -7.77
CA PRO A 101 8.72 11.18 -8.95
C PRO A 101 7.54 10.41 -9.53
N LYS A 102 6.40 11.10 -9.73
CA LYS A 102 5.28 10.52 -10.49
C LYS A 102 5.88 10.09 -11.82
N SER A 103 6.07 8.79 -11.99
CA SER A 103 6.58 8.21 -13.22
C SER A 103 5.74 8.77 -14.35
N ALA A 104 6.40 9.55 -15.21
CA ALA A 104 5.83 10.28 -16.31
C ALA A 104 5.31 9.34 -17.41
#